data_AF-A0AAJ0JMN5-F1
#
_entry.id   AF-A0AAJ0JMN5-F1
#
_cell.length_a   1.000
_cell.length_b   1.000
_cell.length_c   1.000
_cell.angle_alpha   90.00
_cell.angle_beta   90.00
_cell.angle_gamma   90.00
#
_symmetry.space_group_name_H-M   'P 1'
#
loop_
_entity.id
_entity.type
_entity.pdbx_description
1 polymer ?
#
loop_
_entity_poly.entity_id
_entity_poly.type
_entity_poly.pdbx_seq_one_letter_code
_entity_poly.pdbx_strand_id
1 'polypeptide(L)'
;MEQAFRILNIYTWLVQQQTVNKSDLAERFNVNKRTIQRDIDNLRNYLYENGSWHTQILYDTKTESYYLNLPDLINPKTFYNQNQIPVTFEMTQEVFRILRPYYTSEIIQNINSEVIRVRMNISEQNARTLAFIYHSKIRVIAPDNLLQKVIDDMMEMQKTYLKQEIKTNSGGTT
;
A
#
# COMPACT_ATOMS: atom_id res chain seq x y z
N MET A 1 22.73 -8.83 2.04
CA MET A 1 21.40 -8.49 2.60
C MET A 1 20.35 -9.37 1.94
N GLU A 2 19.41 -9.94 2.70
CA GLU A 2 18.35 -10.81 2.19
C GLU A 2 17.44 -10.10 1.17
N GLN A 3 17.05 -10.79 0.10
CA GLN A 3 16.10 -10.25 -0.88
C GLN A 3 14.74 -10.00 -0.25
N ALA A 4 14.34 -10.91 0.65
CA ALA A 4 13.18 -10.80 1.52
C ALA A 4 13.34 -9.72 2.62
N PHE A 5 14.37 -8.89 2.61
CA PHE A 5 14.40 -7.68 3.45
C PHE A 5 14.34 -6.41 2.59
N ARG A 6 15.03 -6.41 1.45
CA ARG A 6 15.04 -5.27 0.52
C ARG A 6 13.66 -5.00 -0.05
N ILE A 7 12.98 -6.04 -0.53
CA ILE A 7 11.65 -5.87 -1.17
C ILE A 7 10.63 -5.29 -0.18
N LEU A 8 10.64 -5.69 1.09
CA LEU A 8 9.74 -5.17 2.12
C LEU A 8 10.01 -3.70 2.39
N ASN A 9 11.28 -3.31 2.55
CA ASN A 9 11.63 -1.91 2.77
C ASN A 9 11.25 -1.04 1.56
N ILE A 10 11.56 -1.50 0.35
CA ILE A 10 11.18 -0.81 -0.90
C ILE A 10 9.66 -0.63 -0.94
N TYR A 11 8.91 -1.68 -0.65
CA TYR A 11 7.46 -1.66 -0.64
C TYR A 11 6.88 -0.74 0.44
N THR A 12 7.40 -0.81 1.67
CA THR A 12 7.01 0.07 2.78
C THR A 12 7.21 1.54 2.40
N TRP A 13 8.35 1.91 1.82
CA TRP A 13 8.60 3.28 1.38
C TRP A 13 7.63 3.72 0.26
N LEU A 14 7.39 2.85 -0.73
CA LEU A 14 6.46 3.11 -1.81
C LEU A 14 5.01 3.30 -1.31
N VAL A 15 4.55 2.47 -0.36
CA VAL A 15 3.22 2.62 0.26
C VAL A 15 3.12 3.90 1.09
N GLN A 16 4.21 4.34 1.71
CA GLN A 16 4.30 5.62 2.44
C GLN A 16 4.33 6.85 1.51
N GLN A 17 4.07 6.67 0.21
CA GLN A 17 4.19 7.70 -0.84
C GLN A 17 5.58 8.32 -0.96
N GLN A 18 6.62 7.60 -0.51
CA GLN A 18 7.99 8.00 -0.77
C GLN A 18 8.39 7.53 -2.16
N THR A 19 9.24 8.32 -2.81
CA THR A 19 9.93 7.88 -4.02
C THR A 19 11.17 7.09 -3.63
N VAL A 20 11.50 6.07 -4.42
CA VAL A 20 12.70 5.26 -4.21
C VAL A 20 13.61 5.33 -5.43
N ASN A 21 14.82 5.84 -5.25
CA ASN A 21 15.81 5.92 -6.32
C ASN A 21 16.62 4.62 -6.40
N LYS A 22 16.81 4.10 -7.62
CA LYS A 22 17.52 2.84 -7.85
C LYS A 22 18.96 2.85 -7.36
N SER A 23 19.66 3.97 -7.55
CA SER A 23 21.06 4.15 -7.15
C SER A 23 21.18 4.21 -5.64
N ASP A 24 20.31 4.98 -4.98
CA ASP A 24 20.31 5.13 -3.52
C ASP A 24 20.00 3.82 -2.82
N LEU A 25 19.05 3.05 -3.35
CA LEU A 25 18.73 1.71 -2.84
C LEU A 25 19.89 0.73 -2.99
N ALA A 26 20.61 0.79 -4.12
CA ALA A 26 21.75 -0.07 -4.39
C ALA A 26 22.88 0.19 -3.39
N GLU A 27 23.16 1.47 -3.10
CA GLU A 27 24.13 1.89 -2.08
C GLU A 27 23.65 1.49 -0.67
N ARG A 28 22.42 1.87 -0.29
CA ARG A 28 21.85 1.61 1.04
C ARG A 28 21.83 0.13 1.41
N PHE A 29 21.53 -0.74 0.44
CA PHE A 29 21.48 -2.17 0.66
C PHE A 29 22.78 -2.90 0.32
N ASN A 30 23.78 -2.17 -0.17
CA ASN A 30 25.06 -2.70 -0.65
C ASN A 30 24.87 -3.84 -1.68
N VAL A 31 24.10 -3.58 -2.73
CA VAL A 31 23.81 -4.52 -3.82
C VAL A 31 23.91 -3.85 -5.18
N ASN A 32 23.91 -4.63 -6.26
CA ASN A 32 23.93 -4.09 -7.62
C ASN A 32 22.58 -3.44 -7.99
N LYS A 33 22.60 -2.36 -8.79
CA LYS A 33 21.40 -1.72 -9.35
C LYS A 33 20.48 -2.70 -10.10
N ARG A 34 21.04 -3.72 -10.75
CA ARG A 34 20.30 -4.79 -11.42
C ARG A 34 19.51 -5.67 -10.44
N THR A 35 20.03 -5.86 -9.23
CA THR A 35 19.32 -6.56 -8.14
C THR A 35 18.12 -5.75 -7.69
N ILE A 36 18.28 -4.43 -7.50
CA ILE A 36 17.17 -3.53 -7.17
C ILE A 36 16.11 -3.50 -8.26
N GLN A 37 16.51 -3.45 -9.53
CA GLN A 37 15.60 -3.52 -10.67
C GLN A 37 14.75 -4.80 -10.62
N ARG A 38 15.39 -5.97 -10.42
CA ARG A 38 14.69 -7.25 -10.28
C ARG A 38 13.74 -7.27 -9.09
N ASP A 39 14.14 -6.68 -7.96
CA ASP A 39 13.31 -6.57 -6.76
C ASP A 39 12.04 -5.72 -7.03
N ILE A 40 12.18 -4.62 -7.78
CA ILE A 40 11.05 -3.76 -8.19
C ILE A 40 10.16 -4.45 -9.23
N ASP A 41 10.73 -5.18 -10.18
CA ASP A 41 9.96 -5.92 -11.18
C ASP A 41 9.17 -7.07 -10.53
N ASN A 42 9.74 -7.74 -9.53
CA ASN A 42 9.03 -8.72 -8.71
C ASN A 42 7.85 -8.09 -7.97
N LEU A 43 8.05 -6.90 -7.37
CA LEU A 43 6.96 -6.14 -6.74
C LEU A 43 5.87 -5.75 -7.72
N ARG A 44 6.23 -5.31 -8.94
CA ARG A 44 5.26 -5.00 -10.00
C ARG A 44 4.43 -6.21 -10.37
N ASN A 45 5.07 -7.35 -10.59
CA ASN A 45 4.37 -8.59 -10.94
C ASN A 45 3.44 -9.02 -9.79
N TYR A 46 3.92 -8.97 -8.55
CA TYR A 46 3.09 -9.28 -7.38
C TYR A 46 1.87 -8.35 -7.28
N LEU A 47 2.05 -7.04 -7.45
CA LEU A 47 0.96 -6.06 -7.41
C LEU A 47 -0.01 -6.21 -8.60
N TYR A 48 0.49 -6.63 -9.75
CA TYR A 48 -0.35 -6.93 -10.91
C TYR A 48 -1.21 -8.18 -10.69
N GLU A 49 -0.64 -9.22 -10.09
CA GLU A 49 -1.31 -10.51 -9.84
C GLU A 49 -2.24 -10.50 -8.62
N ASN A 50 -1.88 -9.75 -7.57
CA ASN A 50 -2.56 -9.80 -6.26
C ASN A 50 -3.14 -8.45 -5.80
N GLY A 51 -2.76 -7.35 -6.44
CA GLY A 51 -3.27 -6.02 -6.14
C GLY A 51 -4.53 -5.66 -6.94
N SER A 52 -5.15 -4.53 -6.60
CA SER A 52 -6.11 -3.90 -7.51
C SER A 52 -5.35 -3.49 -8.77
N TRP A 53 -5.87 -3.84 -9.96
CA TRP A 53 -5.33 -3.53 -11.30
C TRP A 53 -4.89 -2.07 -11.53
N HIS A 54 -5.32 -1.17 -10.65
CA HIS A 54 -4.95 0.22 -10.61
C HIS A 54 -3.62 0.50 -9.88
N THR A 55 -3.27 -0.22 -8.82
CA THR A 55 -2.05 0.05 -8.04
C THR A 55 -0.81 -0.35 -8.84
N GLN A 56 -0.02 0.64 -9.27
CA GLN A 56 1.11 0.42 -10.17
C GLN A 56 2.36 1.13 -9.66
N ILE A 57 3.50 0.46 -9.71
CA ILE A 57 4.79 1.11 -9.47
C ILE A 57 5.26 1.76 -10.78
N LEU A 58 5.18 3.08 -10.86
CA LEU A 58 5.62 3.85 -12.03
C LEU A 58 7.05 4.35 -11.84
N TYR A 59 7.71 4.64 -12.96
CA TYR A 59 9.06 5.20 -12.98
C TYR A 59 9.00 6.63 -13.48
N ASP A 60 9.55 7.57 -12.70
CA ASP A 60 9.75 8.94 -13.13
C ASP A 60 11.17 9.10 -13.69
N THR A 61 11.27 9.39 -14.98
CA THR A 61 12.53 9.57 -15.68
C THR A 61 13.26 10.85 -15.28
N LYS A 62 12.57 11.87 -14.76
CA LYS A 62 13.19 13.14 -14.35
C LYS A 62 13.93 13.00 -13.03
N THR A 63 13.38 12.23 -12.11
CA THR A 63 13.93 12.01 -10.76
C THR A 63 14.65 10.66 -10.63
N GLU A 64 14.69 9.87 -11.70
CA GLU A 64 15.21 8.50 -11.75
C GLU A 64 14.69 7.59 -10.62
N SER A 65 13.44 7.83 -10.23
CA SER A 65 12.86 7.22 -9.03
C SER A 65 11.57 6.49 -9.34
N TYR A 66 11.28 5.48 -8.53
CA TYR A 66 10.02 4.75 -8.58
C TYR A 66 9.07 5.31 -7.53
N TYR A 67 7.79 5.32 -7.87
CA TYR A 67 6.72 5.72 -6.97
C TYR A 67 5.53 4.81 -7.15
N LEU A 68 4.75 4.65 -6.09
CA LEU A 68 3.49 3.93 -6.17
C LEU A 68 2.42 4.87 -6.72
N ASN A 69 2.01 4.64 -7.95
CA ASN A 69 0.81 5.25 -8.49
C ASN A 69 -0.39 4.48 -7.98
N LEU A 70 -1.29 5.22 -7.33
CA LEU A 70 -2.59 4.75 -6.89
C LEU A 70 -3.64 5.51 -7.72
N PRO A 71 -3.76 5.24 -9.04
CA PRO A 71 -4.74 5.91 -9.87
C PRO A 71 -6.14 5.54 -9.36
N ASP A 72 -6.90 6.58 -9.01
CA ASP A 72 -8.35 6.59 -8.79
C ASP A 72 -8.92 5.59 -7.76
N LEU A 73 -8.16 5.24 -6.72
CA LEU A 73 -8.72 4.62 -5.51
C LEU A 73 -9.59 5.58 -4.69
N ILE A 74 -9.49 6.88 -4.98
CA ILE A 74 -10.28 7.90 -4.32
C ILE A 74 -11.58 8.15 -5.06
N ASN A 75 -11.81 7.74 -6.31
CA ASN A 75 -13.08 8.02 -6.98
C ASN A 75 -14.12 6.90 -6.71
N PRO A 76 -15.11 7.05 -5.81
CA PRO A 76 -16.14 6.03 -5.61
C PRO A 76 -16.99 5.77 -6.86
N LYS A 77 -16.89 6.61 -7.90
CA LYS A 77 -17.57 6.41 -9.19
C LYS A 77 -16.94 5.33 -10.08
N THR A 78 -15.75 4.80 -9.76
CA THR A 78 -15.19 3.65 -10.51
C THR A 78 -15.66 2.30 -9.96
N PHE A 79 -16.36 2.28 -8.82
CA PHE A 79 -16.78 1.05 -8.13
C PHE A 79 -18.27 1.09 -7.77
N TYR A 80 -19.13 1.28 -8.78
CA TYR A 80 -20.56 1.08 -8.62
C TYR A 80 -20.85 -0.40 -8.30
N ASN A 81 -21.69 -0.65 -7.29
CA ASN A 81 -22.28 -1.94 -6.88
C ASN A 81 -21.58 -2.74 -5.77
N GLN A 82 -21.09 -2.09 -4.71
CA GLN A 82 -20.75 -2.79 -3.46
C GLN A 82 -21.57 -2.25 -2.29
N ASN A 83 -22.03 -3.15 -1.41
CA ASN A 83 -22.72 -2.77 -0.17
C ASN A 83 -21.83 -1.83 0.64
N GLN A 84 -22.30 -0.60 0.83
CA GLN A 84 -21.63 0.36 1.69
C GLN A 84 -21.99 0.07 3.14
N ILE A 85 -20.98 0.08 3.99
CA ILE A 85 -21.13 -0.06 5.42
C ILE A 85 -20.58 1.20 6.10
N PRO A 86 -21.14 1.59 7.26
CA PRO A 86 -20.55 2.65 8.06
C PRO A 86 -19.25 2.11 8.69
N VAL A 87 -18.12 2.74 8.35
CA VAL A 87 -16.81 2.43 8.91
C VAL A 87 -16.30 3.65 9.66
N THR A 88 -15.87 3.45 10.90
CA THR A 88 -15.24 4.50 11.69
C THR A 88 -13.73 4.38 11.56
N PHE A 89 -13.10 5.47 11.17
CA PHE A 89 -11.66 5.60 11.05
C PHE A 89 -11.12 6.62 12.04
N GLU A 90 -9.91 6.36 12.51
CA GLU A 90 -9.03 7.35 13.11
C GLU A 90 -8.00 7.72 12.05
N MET A 91 -7.88 9.00 11.70
CA MET A 91 -6.99 9.43 10.62
C MET A 91 -6.43 10.82 10.84
N THR A 92 -5.31 11.12 10.18
CA THR A 92 -4.80 12.49 10.15
C THR A 92 -5.72 13.41 9.35
N GLN A 93 -5.75 14.69 9.68
CA GLN A 93 -6.49 15.70 8.91
C GLN A 93 -6.00 15.79 7.46
N GLU A 94 -4.72 15.51 7.21
CA GLU A 94 -4.15 15.42 5.86
C GLU A 94 -4.89 14.35 5.04
N VAL A 95 -4.99 13.13 5.56
CA VAL A 95 -5.71 12.03 4.90
C VAL A 95 -7.18 12.38 4.73
N PHE A 96 -7.82 12.95 5.74
CA PHE A 96 -9.22 13.36 5.62
C PHE A 96 -9.44 14.38 4.50
N ARG A 97 -8.57 15.39 4.35
CA ARG A 97 -8.69 16.37 3.26
C ARG A 97 -8.62 15.71 1.87
N ILE A 98 -7.81 14.66 1.74
CA ILE A 98 -7.67 13.90 0.50
C ILE A 98 -8.92 13.07 0.22
N LEU A 99 -9.51 12.44 1.23
CA LEU A 99 -10.67 11.53 1.09
C LEU A 99 -12.02 12.26 1.04
N ARG A 100 -12.14 13.42 1.67
CA ARG A 100 -13.40 14.18 1.81
C ARG A 100 -14.12 14.50 0.49
N PRO A 101 -13.46 14.85 -0.61
CA PRO A 101 -14.14 15.12 -1.89
C PRO A 101 -14.87 13.90 -2.46
N TYR A 102 -14.58 12.73 -1.93
CA TYR A 102 -14.96 11.47 -2.53
C TYR A 102 -15.91 10.67 -1.66
N TYR A 103 -15.67 10.56 -0.36
CA TYR A 103 -16.53 9.77 0.53
C TYR A 103 -17.50 10.64 1.31
N THR A 104 -18.77 10.21 1.36
CA THR A 104 -19.73 10.76 2.33
C THR A 104 -19.23 10.41 3.73
N SER A 105 -18.95 11.45 4.52
CA SER A 105 -18.25 11.32 5.80
C SER A 105 -18.74 12.33 6.83
N GLU A 106 -18.69 11.92 8.10
CA GLU A 106 -18.99 12.75 9.27
C GLU A 106 -17.81 12.70 10.26
N ILE A 107 -17.41 13.86 10.79
CA ILE A 107 -16.40 13.92 11.85
C ILE A 107 -17.11 13.61 13.17
N ILE A 108 -16.74 12.50 13.81
CA ILE A 108 -17.28 12.08 15.10
C ILE A 108 -16.56 12.81 16.24
N GLN A 109 -15.25 12.97 16.13
CA GLN A 109 -14.42 13.49 17.22
C GLN A 109 -13.13 14.11 16.69
N ASN A 110 -12.72 15.25 17.25
CA ASN A 110 -11.35 15.75 17.10
C ASN A 110 -10.51 15.17 18.25
N ILE A 111 -9.53 14.33 17.94
CA ILE A 111 -8.70 13.69 18.97
C ILE A 111 -7.61 14.66 19.42
N ASN A 112 -6.96 15.32 18.46
CA ASN A 112 -6.01 16.40 18.70
C ASN A 112 -5.94 17.33 17.47
N SER A 113 -4.95 18.24 17.43
CA SER A 113 -4.77 19.21 16.34
C SER A 113 -4.45 18.59 14.97
N GLU A 114 -4.07 17.31 14.91
CA GLU A 114 -3.65 16.63 13.69
C GLU A 114 -4.48 15.38 13.37
N VAL A 115 -5.14 14.77 14.36
CA VAL A 115 -5.85 13.50 14.25
C VAL A 115 -7.32 13.66 14.58
N ILE A 116 -8.17 13.06 13.75
CA ILE A 116 -9.62 13.08 13.87
C ILE A 116 -10.21 11.67 13.73
N ARG A 117 -11.40 11.49 14.29
CA ARG A 117 -12.23 10.29 14.13
C ARG A 117 -13.37 10.62 13.19
N VAL A 118 -13.52 9.84 12.13
CA VAL A 118 -14.46 10.09 11.03
C VAL A 118 -15.23 8.81 10.75
N ARG A 119 -16.56 8.90 10.61
CA ARG A 119 -17.36 7.82 10.06
C ARG A 119 -17.57 8.06 8.58
N MET A 120 -17.32 7.04 7.77
CA MET A 120 -17.49 7.09 6.32
C MET A 120 -18.38 5.95 5.87
N ASN A 121 -19.26 6.22 4.89
CA ASN A 121 -19.97 5.16 4.19
C ASN A 121 -19.11 4.68 3.02
N ILE A 122 -18.61 3.45 3.14
CA ILE A 122 -17.62 2.88 2.25
C ILE A 122 -17.78 1.37 2.16
N SER A 123 -17.39 0.75 1.05
CA SER A 123 -17.38 -0.72 0.98
C SER A 123 -16.28 -1.30 1.86
N GLU A 124 -16.48 -2.53 2.33
CA GLU A 124 -15.48 -3.23 3.15
C GLU A 124 -14.12 -3.31 2.44
N GLN A 125 -14.12 -3.65 1.15
CA GLN A 125 -12.90 -3.73 0.33
C GLN A 125 -12.14 -2.40 0.29
N ASN A 126 -12.87 -1.30 0.06
CA ASN A 126 -12.25 0.03 -0.03
C ASN A 126 -11.74 0.46 1.34
N ALA A 127 -12.46 0.16 2.42
CA ALA A 127 -11.98 0.44 3.77
C ALA A 127 -10.67 -0.29 4.10
N ARG A 128 -10.54 -1.58 3.72
CA ARG A 128 -9.28 -2.32 3.88
C ARG A 128 -8.16 -1.71 3.04
N THR A 129 -8.48 -1.32 1.81
CA THR A 129 -7.52 -0.73 0.89
C THR A 129 -7.01 0.63 1.40
N LEU A 130 -7.90 1.49 1.90
CA LEU A 130 -7.50 2.75 2.53
C LEU A 130 -6.63 2.52 3.76
N ALA A 131 -7.01 1.56 4.61
CA ALA A 131 -6.23 1.18 5.79
C ALA A 131 -4.82 0.72 5.43
N PHE A 132 -4.69 0.02 4.31
CA PHE A 132 -3.41 -0.45 3.80
C PHE A 132 -2.55 0.70 3.23
N ILE A 133 -3.14 1.53 2.37
CA ILE A 133 -2.44 2.63 1.70
C ILE A 133 -1.91 3.65 2.70
N TYR A 134 -2.76 4.07 3.64
CA TYR A 134 -2.41 5.10 4.60
C TYR A 134 -2.04 4.50 5.97
N HIS A 135 -1.56 3.26 6.05
CA HIS A 135 -1.37 2.47 7.29
C HIS A 135 -0.71 3.17 8.51
N SER A 136 0.06 4.25 8.30
CA SER A 136 0.65 5.07 9.38
C SER A 136 -0.14 6.34 9.72
N LYS A 137 -1.15 6.68 8.91
CA LYS A 137 -1.96 7.91 8.96
C LYS A 137 -3.47 7.64 9.03
N ILE A 138 -3.92 6.39 8.87
CA ILE A 138 -5.31 5.96 9.04
C ILE A 138 -5.36 4.62 9.77
N ARG A 139 -6.44 4.41 10.52
CA ARG A 139 -6.74 3.14 11.19
C ARG A 139 -8.24 2.92 11.24
N VAL A 140 -8.67 1.68 10.99
CA VAL A 140 -10.07 1.27 11.24
C VAL A 140 -10.28 1.13 12.75
N ILE A 141 -11.33 1.78 13.26
CA ILE A 141 -11.75 1.70 14.67
C ILE A 141 -13.00 0.85 14.82
N ALA A 142 -13.90 0.87 13.83
CA ALA A 142 -15.08 0.03 13.82
C ALA A 142 -15.56 -0.20 12.36
N PRO A 143 -16.18 -1.36 12.06
CA PRO A 143 -16.45 -2.48 12.96
C PRO A 143 -15.20 -3.35 13.25
N ASP A 144 -15.18 -4.03 14.41
CA ASP A 144 -14.01 -4.80 14.89
C ASP A 144 -13.61 -5.94 13.94
N ASN A 145 -14.59 -6.58 13.32
CA ASN A 145 -14.35 -7.64 12.34
C ASN A 145 -13.53 -7.15 11.14
N LEU A 146 -13.72 -5.89 10.73
CA LEU A 146 -12.98 -5.28 9.63
C LEU A 146 -11.56 -4.94 10.06
N LEU A 147 -11.38 -4.43 11.27
CA LEU A 147 -10.04 -4.22 11.83
C LEU A 147 -9.25 -5.54 11.84
N GLN A 148 -9.86 -6.62 12.31
CA GLN A 148 -9.21 -7.94 12.32
C GLN A 148 -8.83 -8.40 10.91
N LYS A 149 -9.73 -8.25 9.93
CA LYS A 149 -9.43 -8.56 8.53
C LYS A 149 -8.26 -7.74 7.97
N VAL A 150 -8.16 -6.45 8.31
CA VAL A 150 -7.01 -5.62 7.89
C VAL A 150 -5.71 -6.14 8.50
N ILE A 151 -5.73 -6.51 9.78
CA ILE A 151 -4.57 -7.09 10.47
C ILE A 151 -4.16 -8.41 9.81
N ASP A 152 -5.13 -9.28 9.54
CA ASP A 152 -4.89 -10.58 8.91
C ASP A 152 -4.33 -10.41 7.49
N ASP A 153 -4.89 -9.50 6.68
CA ASP A 153 -4.40 -9.16 5.34
C ASP A 153 -2.92 -8.69 5.39
N MET A 154 -2.57 -7.85 6.39
CA MET A 154 -1.20 -7.38 6.59
C MET A 154 -0.26 -8.51 7.03
N MET A 155 -0.69 -9.38 7.95
CA MET A 155 0.10 -10.51 8.42
C MET A 155 0.31 -11.57 7.33
N GLU A 156 -0.71 -11.86 6.53
CA GLU A 156 -0.59 -12.83 5.44
C GLU A 156 0.31 -12.29 4.32
N MET A 157 0.29 -10.99 4.06
CA MET A 157 1.25 -10.36 3.15
C MET A 157 2.69 -10.51 3.67
N GLN A 158 2.94 -10.23 4.96
CA GLN A 158 4.25 -10.43 5.58
C GLN A 158 4.70 -11.89 5.54
N LYS A 159 3.79 -12.82 5.83
CA LYS A 159 4.06 -14.26 5.85
C LYS A 159 4.32 -14.83 4.47
N THR A 160 3.52 -14.45 3.46
CA THR A 160 3.73 -14.84 2.06
C THR A 160 5.11 -14.40 1.60
N TYR A 161 5.46 -13.17 1.95
CA TYR A 161 6.76 -12.61 1.63
C TYR A 161 7.93 -13.31 2.35
N LEU A 162 7.76 -13.69 3.63
CA LEU A 162 8.77 -14.43 4.40
C LEU A 162 8.90 -15.91 3.99
N LYS A 163 7.86 -16.52 3.42
CA LYS A 163 7.82 -17.94 3.04
C LYS A 163 8.12 -18.21 1.56
N GLN A 164 8.30 -17.18 0.73
CA GLN A 164 8.70 -17.37 -0.66
C GLN A 164 10.14 -17.89 -0.75
N GLU A 165 10.29 -19.21 -0.96
CA GLU A 165 11.55 -19.78 -1.44
C GLU A 165 11.74 -19.36 -2.91
N ILE A 166 12.76 -18.53 -3.14
CA ILE A 166 13.15 -18.11 -4.48
C ILE A 166 13.75 -19.34 -5.19
N LYS A 167 12.97 -19.98 -6.07
CA LYS A 167 13.51 -20.95 -7.01
C LYS A 167 14.40 -20.21 -8.00
N THR A 168 15.72 -20.29 -7.81
CA THR A 168 16.67 -19.95 -8.85
C THR A 168 16.58 -21.02 -9.93
N ASN A 169 16.15 -20.68 -11.14
CA ASN A 169 16.39 -21.53 -12.31
C ASN A 169 17.90 -21.57 -12.57
N SER A 170 18.59 -22.47 -11.86
CA SER A 170 19.88 -23.01 -12.26
C SER A 170 19.60 -24.31 -13.00
N GLY A 171 19.58 -24.21 -14.32
CA GLY A 171 19.56 -25.33 -15.24
C GLY A 171 19.41 -24.79 -16.65
N GLY A 172 20.36 -24.94 -17.56
CA GLY A 172 21.68 -25.52 -17.49
C GLY A 172 22.31 -25.24 -18.85
N THR A 173 23.55 -24.81 -18.85
CA THR A 173 24.37 -24.75 -20.06
C THR A 173 24.81 -26.17 -20.39
N THR A 174 24.38 -26.70 -21.52
CA THR A 174 25.18 -27.52 -22.44
C THR A 174 24.63 -27.32 -23.83
#